data_AF-A0A6P3GW69-F1
#
_entry.id   AF-A0A6P3GW69-F1
#
_cell.length_a   1.000
_cell.length_b   1.000
_cell.length_c   1.000
_cell.angle_alpha   90.00
_cell.angle_beta   90.00
_cell.angle_gamma   90.00
#
_symmetry.space_group_name_H-M   'P 1'
#
loop_
_entity.id
_entity.type
_entity.pdbx_description
1 polymer ?
#
loop_
_entity_poly.entity_id
_entity_poly.type
_entity_poly.pdbx_seq_one_letter_code
_entity_poly.pdbx_strand_id
1 'polypeptide(L)'
;MVITFPISIWMCLKIIKEYERAVVFRLGRIQADKAKGPGLILILPCIDVFVKVDLRTVTCNIPPQEILTRDSVTTQVDGVVYYRIYSAVSAVANVNDVHQATFLLAQTTLRNVLGTRTLSQILAGREEIAHSIQTLLDDATELWGIRVARVEIKDVRIPVQLQRSMAAEAEATREARAKVLAAEGEMNASKALKSASMVLAESPAALQLRYLQTLATVATEKNSTIVFPLPINMLEGIDGITYDNHKKVPNRA
;
A
#
# COMPACT_ATOMS: atom_id res chain seq x y z
N MET A 1 -41.69 22.91 -51.57
CA MET A 1 -40.38 23.16 -50.92
C MET A 1 -40.46 23.99 -49.63
N VAL A 2 -41.48 24.83 -49.42
CA VAL A 2 -41.61 25.62 -48.17
C VAL A 2 -42.07 24.78 -46.97
N ILE A 3 -42.93 23.78 -47.19
CA ILE A 3 -43.47 22.90 -46.12
C ILE A 3 -42.41 21.94 -45.55
N THR A 4 -41.45 21.50 -46.36
CA THR A 4 -40.40 20.56 -45.95
C THR A 4 -39.26 21.23 -45.20
N PHE A 5 -39.12 22.55 -45.31
CA PHE A 5 -38.04 23.32 -44.69
C PHE A 5 -38.10 23.33 -43.14
N PRO A 6 -39.25 23.60 -42.48
CA PRO A 6 -39.31 23.56 -41.00
C PRO A 6 -39.07 22.15 -40.45
N ILE A 7 -39.52 21.10 -41.14
CA ILE A 7 -39.29 19.70 -40.75
C ILE A 7 -37.81 19.34 -40.89
N SER A 8 -37.17 19.76 -41.99
CA SER A 8 -35.74 19.55 -42.24
C SER A 8 -34.87 20.25 -41.20
N ILE A 9 -35.21 21.49 -40.82
CA ILE A 9 -34.43 22.26 -39.83
C ILE A 9 -34.50 21.61 -38.45
N TRP A 10 -35.66 21.10 -38.04
CA TRP A 10 -35.81 20.43 -36.76
C TRP A 10 -35.04 19.10 -36.73
N MET A 11 -35.02 18.37 -37.85
CA MET A 11 -34.25 17.12 -37.97
C MET A 11 -32.73 17.36 -37.96
N CYS A 12 -32.27 18.54 -38.38
CA CYS A 12 -30.86 18.94 -38.37
C CYS A 12 -30.34 19.30 -36.97
N LEU A 13 -31.21 19.60 -36.01
CA LEU A 13 -30.82 20.02 -34.67
C LEU A 13 -30.64 18.81 -33.76
N LYS A 14 -29.41 18.57 -33.31
CA LYS A 14 -29.09 17.48 -32.39
C LYS A 14 -28.43 18.02 -31.13
N ILE A 15 -28.90 17.53 -29.99
CA ILE A 15 -28.39 17.90 -28.67
C ILE A 15 -27.32 16.88 -28.25
N ILE A 16 -26.16 17.37 -27.85
CA ILE A 16 -25.07 16.58 -27.28
C ILE A 16 -24.91 16.94 -25.81
N LYS A 17 -24.77 15.91 -24.99
CA LYS A 17 -24.64 16.04 -23.54
C LYS A 17 -23.29 16.63 -23.19
N GLU A 18 -23.19 17.24 -22.00
CA GLU A 18 -21.98 17.94 -21.57
C GLU A 18 -20.72 17.07 -21.52
N TYR A 19 -20.90 15.79 -21.18
CA TYR A 19 -19.85 14.78 -21.08
C TYR A 19 -19.55 14.06 -22.41
N GLU A 20 -20.33 14.31 -23.45
CA GLU A 20 -20.14 13.75 -24.79
C GLU A 20 -19.46 14.78 -25.70
N ARG A 21 -18.71 14.31 -26.70
CA ARG A 21 -18.24 15.11 -27.84
C ARG A 21 -18.64 14.44 -29.13
N ALA A 22 -19.01 15.24 -30.12
CA ALA A 22 -19.32 14.73 -31.45
C ALA A 22 -18.20 15.08 -32.44
N VAL A 23 -17.67 14.05 -33.09
CA VAL A 23 -16.79 14.18 -34.25
C VAL A 23 -17.68 14.10 -35.48
N VAL A 24 -17.68 15.16 -36.31
CA VAL A 24 -18.52 15.24 -37.51
C VAL A 24 -17.64 15.12 -38.75
N PHE A 25 -17.93 14.12 -39.56
CA PHE A 25 -17.33 13.87 -40.86
C PHE A 25 -18.27 14.40 -41.94
N ARG A 26 -17.77 15.30 -42.78
CA ARG A 26 -18.48 15.81 -43.96
C ARG A 26 -17.78 15.31 -45.20
N LEU A 27 -18.45 14.48 -46.00
CA LEU A 27 -17.87 13.86 -47.21
C LEU A 27 -16.50 13.20 -46.93
N GLY A 28 -16.38 12.51 -45.79
CA GLY A 28 -15.15 11.83 -45.37
C GLY A 28 -14.04 12.72 -44.82
N ARG A 29 -14.21 14.05 -44.77
CA ARG A 29 -13.26 14.97 -44.14
C ARG A 29 -13.74 15.40 -42.76
N ILE A 30 -12.81 15.53 -41.83
CA ILE A 30 -13.08 16.07 -40.49
C ILE A 30 -13.33 17.57 -40.65
N GLN A 31 -14.55 18.03 -40.31
CA GLN A 31 -14.98 19.41 -40.59
C GLN A 31 -14.29 20.45 -39.69
N ALA A 32 -13.82 20.04 -38.52
CA ALA A 32 -13.19 20.91 -37.54
C ALA A 32 -12.01 20.21 -36.88
N ASP A 33 -10.88 20.90 -36.78
CA ASP A 33 -9.66 20.42 -36.12
C ASP A 33 -9.87 20.11 -34.63
N LYS A 34 -10.96 20.63 -34.05
CA LYS A 34 -11.44 20.33 -32.69
C LYS A 34 -12.84 19.74 -32.73
N ALA A 35 -13.07 18.73 -31.88
CA ALA A 35 -14.38 18.14 -31.69
C ALA A 35 -15.39 19.21 -31.26
N LYS A 36 -16.61 19.18 -31.82
CA LYS A 36 -17.62 20.17 -31.48
C LYS A 36 -18.07 19.98 -30.02
N GLY A 37 -18.10 21.10 -29.30
CA GLY A 37 -18.44 21.16 -27.88
C GLY A 37 -19.89 20.79 -27.56
N PRO A 38 -20.24 20.74 -26.28
CA PRO A 38 -21.57 20.35 -25.84
C PRO A 38 -22.61 21.41 -26.21
N GLY A 39 -23.86 20.98 -26.38
CA GLY A 39 -24.97 21.84 -26.79
C GLY A 39 -25.59 21.44 -28.13
N LEU A 40 -26.19 22.43 -28.80
CA LEU A 40 -26.91 22.24 -30.05
C LEU A 40 -25.94 22.26 -31.25
N ILE A 41 -25.93 21.17 -32.00
CA ILE A 41 -25.13 21.06 -33.23
C ILE A 41 -26.08 20.86 -34.40
N LEU A 42 -25.84 21.62 -35.47
CA LEU A 42 -26.46 21.43 -36.77
C LEU A 42 -25.73 20.32 -37.54
N ILE A 43 -26.44 19.25 -37.87
CA ILE A 43 -25.93 18.10 -38.63
C ILE A 43 -26.84 17.88 -39.84
N LEU A 44 -26.26 17.87 -41.05
CA LEU A 44 -27.04 17.61 -42.26
C LEU A 44 -27.22 16.11 -42.49
N PRO A 45 -28.45 15.55 -42.47
CA PRO A 45 -28.71 14.11 -42.41
C PRO A 45 -28.22 13.28 -43.61
N CYS A 46 -27.85 13.89 -44.74
CA CYS A 46 -27.39 13.18 -45.94
C CYS A 46 -25.88 13.31 -46.21
N ILE A 47 -25.21 14.32 -45.63
CA ILE A 47 -23.82 14.67 -45.96
C ILE A 47 -22.90 14.45 -44.75
N ASP A 48 -23.44 14.67 -43.56
CA ASP A 48 -22.68 14.65 -42.31
C ASP A 48 -22.91 13.33 -41.56
N VAL A 49 -21.83 12.61 -41.27
CA VAL A 49 -21.82 11.47 -40.35
C VAL A 49 -21.22 11.95 -39.03
N PHE A 50 -21.87 11.64 -37.91
CA PHE A 50 -21.36 12.02 -36.60
C PHE A 50 -21.11 10.79 -35.72
N VAL A 51 -20.01 10.81 -34.99
CA VAL A 51 -19.67 9.81 -33.97
C VAL A 51 -19.64 10.50 -32.61
N LYS A 52 -20.36 9.94 -31.65
CA LYS A 52 -20.38 10.43 -30.27
C LYS A 52 -19.33 9.68 -29.46
N VAL A 53 -18.52 10.41 -28.72
CA VAL A 53 -17.48 9.88 -27.85
C VAL A 53 -17.73 10.39 -26.43
N ASP A 54 -17.71 9.48 -25.46
CA ASP A 54 -17.79 9.82 -24.04
C ASP A 54 -16.39 10.21 -23.52
N LEU A 55 -16.30 11.33 -22.81
CA LEU A 55 -15.04 11.81 -22.21
C LEU A 55 -14.86 11.34 -20.75
N ARG A 56 -15.82 10.63 -20.18
CA ARG A 56 -15.74 10.12 -18.81
C ARG A 56 -14.62 9.10 -18.64
N THR A 57 -14.19 8.93 -17.40
CA THR A 57 -13.25 7.85 -17.04
C THR A 57 -13.95 6.52 -17.18
N VAL A 58 -13.35 5.63 -17.98
CA VAL A 58 -13.79 4.26 -18.20
C VAL A 58 -12.76 3.32 -17.59
N THR A 59 -13.25 2.20 -17.05
CA THR A 59 -12.44 1.13 -16.51
C THR A 59 -12.27 0.00 -17.52
N CYS A 60 -11.03 -0.42 -17.74
CA CYS A 60 -10.70 -1.60 -18.52
C CYS A 60 -10.12 -2.67 -17.62
N ASN A 61 -10.84 -3.78 -17.50
CA ASN A 61 -10.46 -4.92 -16.67
C ASN A 61 -9.60 -5.87 -17.50
N ILE A 62 -8.37 -6.10 -17.08
CA ILE A 62 -7.45 -7.06 -17.69
C ILE A 62 -7.74 -8.42 -17.05
N PRO A 63 -8.09 -9.47 -17.83
CA PRO A 63 -8.31 -10.79 -17.28
C PRO A 63 -7.02 -11.36 -16.69
N PRO A 64 -7.11 -12.33 -15.77
CA PRO A 64 -5.93 -12.99 -15.22
C PRO A 64 -5.02 -13.55 -16.31
N GLN A 65 -3.76 -13.14 -16.29
CA GLN A 65 -2.74 -13.61 -17.22
C GLN A 65 -1.71 -14.46 -16.51
N GLU A 66 -1.41 -15.61 -17.09
CA GLU A 66 -0.29 -16.43 -16.67
C GLU A 66 1.02 -15.85 -17.22
N ILE A 67 1.92 -15.50 -16.31
CA ILE A 67 3.21 -14.88 -16.61
C ILE A 67 4.33 -15.62 -15.87
N LEU A 68 5.50 -15.63 -16.49
CA LEU A 68 6.74 -16.09 -15.87
C LEU A 68 7.52 -14.85 -15.41
N THR A 69 7.80 -14.76 -14.12
CA THR A 69 8.59 -13.67 -13.54
C THR A 69 10.09 -13.89 -13.76
N ARG A 70 10.93 -12.89 -13.44
CA ARG A 70 12.39 -12.96 -13.63
C ARG A 70 13.06 -14.10 -12.84
N ASP A 71 12.46 -14.50 -11.73
CA ASP A 71 12.86 -15.61 -10.87
C ASP A 71 12.24 -16.95 -11.27
N SER A 72 11.71 -17.05 -12.51
CA SER A 72 11.14 -18.27 -13.08
C SER A 72 9.95 -18.84 -12.30
N VAL A 73 9.17 -17.97 -11.65
CA VAL A 73 7.94 -18.36 -10.96
C VAL A 73 6.74 -18.09 -11.87
N THR A 74 5.89 -19.10 -12.05
CA THR A 74 4.62 -18.93 -12.75
C THR A 74 3.62 -18.25 -11.80
N THR A 75 3.08 -17.11 -12.22
CA THR A 75 2.07 -16.37 -11.46
C THR A 75 0.94 -15.93 -12.37
N GLN A 76 -0.26 -15.82 -11.80
CA GLN A 76 -1.41 -15.24 -12.49
C GLN A 76 -1.68 -13.85 -11.91
N VAL A 77 -1.66 -12.85 -12.77
CA VAL A 77 -1.89 -11.45 -12.37
C VAL A 77 -3.05 -10.86 -13.15
N ASP A 78 -3.97 -10.21 -12.46
CA ASP A 78 -5.02 -9.38 -13.05
C ASP A 78 -4.88 -7.91 -12.61
N GLY A 79 -5.58 -7.03 -13.32
CA GLY A 79 -5.45 -5.59 -13.09
C GLY A 79 -6.55 -4.78 -13.77
N VAL A 80 -6.62 -3.52 -13.41
CA VAL A 80 -7.60 -2.56 -13.94
C VAL A 80 -6.88 -1.30 -14.38
N VAL A 81 -7.24 -0.79 -15.56
CA VAL A 81 -6.75 0.48 -16.09
C VAL A 81 -7.90 1.47 -16.11
N TYR A 82 -7.69 2.62 -15.46
CA TYR A 82 -8.59 3.76 -15.48
C TYR A 82 -8.05 4.76 -16.50
N TYR A 83 -8.80 5.02 -17.56
CA TYR A 83 -8.43 6.01 -18.56
C TYR A 83 -9.62 6.84 -18.99
N ARG A 84 -9.36 7.98 -19.60
CA ARG A 84 -10.38 8.83 -20.21
C ARG A 84 -9.91 9.31 -21.57
N ILE A 85 -10.85 9.51 -22.47
CA ILE A 85 -10.54 10.13 -23.77
C ILE A 85 -10.40 11.63 -23.53
N TYR A 86 -9.25 12.21 -23.90
CA TYR A 86 -9.03 13.66 -23.85
C TYR A 86 -9.31 14.31 -25.21
N SER A 87 -8.99 13.64 -26.31
CA SER A 87 -9.22 14.10 -27.69
C SER A 87 -10.10 13.11 -28.45
N ALA A 88 -11.37 13.48 -28.63
CA ALA A 88 -12.31 12.67 -29.41
C ALA A 88 -11.93 12.56 -30.89
N VAL A 89 -11.27 13.57 -31.46
CA VAL A 89 -10.83 13.56 -32.87
C VAL A 89 -9.75 12.49 -33.07
N SER A 90 -8.71 12.50 -32.24
CA SER A 90 -7.61 11.53 -32.31
C SER A 90 -8.10 10.11 -32.04
N ALA A 91 -9.02 9.95 -31.08
CA ALA A 91 -9.62 8.66 -30.72
C ALA A 91 -10.36 8.01 -31.90
N VAL A 92 -11.12 8.78 -32.69
CA VAL A 92 -11.87 8.22 -33.83
C VAL A 92 -11.01 8.15 -35.10
N ALA A 93 -10.03 9.03 -35.27
CA ALA A 93 -9.22 9.10 -36.48
C ALA A 93 -8.06 8.09 -36.51
N ASN A 94 -7.42 7.85 -35.35
CA ASN A 94 -6.16 7.11 -35.31
C ASN A 94 -6.34 5.62 -35.00
N VAL A 95 -7.50 5.20 -34.48
CA VAL A 95 -7.78 3.81 -34.10
C VAL A 95 -9.23 3.43 -34.45
N ASN A 96 -9.45 2.22 -34.96
CA ASN A 96 -10.79 1.70 -35.25
C ASN A 96 -11.62 1.52 -33.96
N ASP A 97 -11.10 0.76 -32.99
CA ASP A 97 -11.69 0.57 -31.66
C ASP A 97 -10.66 0.90 -30.57
N VAL A 98 -10.86 2.06 -29.97
CA VAL A 98 -10.02 2.64 -28.92
C VAL A 98 -10.00 1.75 -27.68
N HIS A 99 -11.13 1.17 -27.31
CA HIS A 99 -11.26 0.38 -26.09
C HIS A 99 -10.53 -0.97 -26.25
N GLN A 100 -10.72 -1.63 -27.40
CA GLN A 100 -10.06 -2.89 -27.70
C GLN A 100 -8.54 -2.72 -27.86
N ALA A 101 -8.08 -1.68 -28.57
CA ALA A 101 -6.66 -1.41 -28.74
C ALA A 101 -5.96 -1.14 -27.40
N THR A 102 -6.60 -0.33 -26.54
CA THR A 102 -6.09 -0.03 -25.19
C THR A 102 -6.03 -1.30 -24.32
N PHE A 103 -7.04 -2.16 -24.41
CA PHE A 103 -7.05 -3.44 -23.69
C PHE A 103 -5.89 -4.35 -24.09
N LEU A 104 -5.64 -4.53 -25.40
CA LEU A 104 -4.57 -5.37 -25.91
C LEU A 104 -3.18 -4.81 -25.55
N LEU A 105 -3.02 -3.49 -25.64
CA LEU A 105 -1.80 -2.81 -25.23
C LEU A 105 -1.56 -2.98 -23.73
N ALA A 106 -2.56 -2.72 -22.90
CA ALA A 106 -2.47 -2.91 -21.45
C ALA A 106 -2.10 -4.34 -21.07
N GLN A 107 -2.69 -5.34 -21.74
CA GLN A 107 -2.35 -6.74 -21.54
C GLN A 107 -0.87 -7.03 -21.86
N THR A 108 -0.37 -6.50 -22.96
CA THR A 108 1.02 -6.72 -23.41
C THR A 108 2.02 -6.00 -22.50
N THR A 109 1.73 -4.74 -22.14
CA THR A 109 2.59 -3.94 -21.25
C THR A 109 2.66 -4.55 -19.85
N LEU A 110 1.53 -4.99 -19.30
CA LEU A 110 1.48 -5.67 -18.00
C LEU A 110 2.35 -6.94 -18.02
N ARG A 111 2.24 -7.76 -19.07
CA ARG A 111 3.07 -8.97 -19.23
C ARG A 111 4.56 -8.63 -19.32
N ASN A 112 4.93 -7.64 -20.13
CA ASN A 112 6.32 -7.25 -20.35
C ASN A 112 6.96 -6.71 -19.07
N VAL A 113 6.28 -5.80 -18.38
CA VAL A 113 6.81 -5.19 -17.15
C VAL A 113 6.92 -6.24 -16.04
N LEU A 114 5.88 -7.04 -15.81
CA LEU A 114 5.91 -8.05 -14.74
C LEU A 114 6.93 -9.17 -15.03
N GLY A 115 7.17 -9.52 -16.29
CA GLY A 115 8.21 -10.49 -16.66
C GLY A 115 9.64 -10.01 -16.35
N THR A 116 9.87 -8.71 -16.29
CA THR A 116 11.19 -8.14 -15.92
C THR A 116 11.41 -8.02 -14.41
N ARG A 117 10.36 -8.20 -13.60
CA ARG A 117 10.41 -8.05 -12.13
C ARG A 117 10.43 -9.42 -11.44
N THR A 118 10.96 -9.46 -10.22
CA THR A 118 10.90 -10.66 -9.37
C THR A 118 9.58 -10.74 -8.62
N LEU A 119 9.19 -11.94 -8.18
CA LEU A 119 7.96 -12.13 -7.41
C LEU A 119 7.90 -11.26 -6.15
N SER A 120 9.00 -11.21 -5.40
CA SER A 120 9.08 -10.40 -4.17
C SER A 120 8.89 -8.90 -4.45
N GLN A 121 9.40 -8.39 -5.57
CA GLN A 121 9.17 -7.01 -6.00
C GLN A 121 7.72 -6.77 -6.39
N ILE A 122 7.08 -7.72 -7.08
CA ILE A 122 5.66 -7.63 -7.44
C ILE A 122 4.78 -7.61 -6.20
N LEU A 123 5.11 -8.39 -5.17
CA LEU A 123 4.33 -8.45 -3.93
C LEU A 123 4.52 -7.21 -3.05
N ALA A 124 5.74 -6.70 -2.92
CA ALA A 124 6.08 -5.57 -2.03
C ALA A 124 5.93 -4.19 -2.70
N GLY A 125 6.27 -4.07 -3.98
CA GLY A 125 6.37 -2.82 -4.74
C GLY A 125 5.23 -2.61 -5.75
N ARG A 126 4.00 -3.01 -5.40
CA ARG A 126 2.84 -2.94 -6.31
C ARG A 126 2.60 -1.54 -6.87
N GLU A 127 2.75 -0.52 -6.03
CA GLU A 127 2.48 0.87 -6.39
C GLU A 127 3.54 1.45 -7.33
N GLU A 128 4.82 1.13 -7.12
CA GLU A 128 5.91 1.53 -8.02
C GLU A 128 5.75 0.87 -9.41
N ILE A 129 5.41 -0.41 -9.45
CA ILE A 129 5.17 -1.14 -10.69
C ILE A 129 3.94 -0.59 -11.41
N ALA A 130 2.85 -0.34 -10.69
CA ALA A 130 1.63 0.25 -11.24
C ALA A 130 1.91 1.63 -11.84
N HIS A 131 2.71 2.47 -11.18
CA HIS A 131 3.11 3.76 -11.70
C HIS A 131 3.97 3.63 -12.96
N SER A 132 4.92 2.69 -12.99
CA SER A 132 5.73 2.42 -14.18
C SER A 132 4.89 1.95 -15.38
N ILE A 133 3.90 1.08 -15.15
CA ILE A 133 2.95 0.64 -16.20
C ILE A 133 2.07 1.81 -16.66
N GLN A 134 1.63 2.67 -15.73
CA GLN A 134 0.85 3.87 -16.06
C GLN A 134 1.60 4.77 -17.03
N THR A 135 2.86 5.12 -16.74
CA THR A 135 3.66 6.00 -17.61
C THR A 135 3.84 5.39 -19.00
N LEU A 136 4.20 4.10 -19.08
CA LEU A 136 4.35 3.41 -20.36
C LEU A 136 3.05 3.34 -21.17
N LEU A 137 1.91 3.17 -20.51
CA LEU A 137 0.62 3.17 -21.19
C LEU A 137 0.17 4.58 -21.58
N ASP A 138 0.41 5.60 -20.77
CA ASP A 138 0.06 6.99 -21.10
C ASP A 138 0.82 7.45 -22.35
N ASP A 139 2.14 7.23 -22.38
CA ASP A 139 3.02 7.58 -23.51
C ASP A 139 2.55 6.91 -24.82
N ALA A 140 2.22 5.62 -24.76
CA ALA A 140 1.80 4.87 -25.95
C ALA A 140 0.36 5.22 -26.40
N THR A 141 -0.52 5.60 -25.48
CA THR A 141 -1.93 5.89 -25.78
C THR A 141 -2.22 7.37 -26.06
N GLU A 142 -1.24 8.26 -25.86
CA GLU A 142 -1.34 9.68 -26.16
C GLU A 142 -1.67 9.92 -27.65
N LEU A 143 -1.06 9.14 -28.55
CA LEU A 143 -1.32 9.16 -29.99
C LEU A 143 -2.79 8.88 -30.33
N TRP A 144 -3.50 8.14 -29.48
CA TRP A 144 -4.91 7.80 -29.66
C TRP A 144 -5.85 8.81 -29.00
N GLY A 145 -5.33 9.88 -28.38
CA GLY A 145 -6.16 10.85 -27.69
C GLY A 145 -6.67 10.37 -26.33
N ILE A 146 -6.02 9.37 -25.74
CA ILE A 146 -6.36 8.81 -24.43
C ILE A 146 -5.39 9.35 -23.38
N ARG A 147 -5.87 9.52 -22.15
CA ARG A 147 -5.03 9.75 -20.98
C ARG A 147 -5.32 8.70 -19.92
N VAL A 148 -4.27 8.02 -19.46
CA VAL A 148 -4.36 7.00 -18.41
C VAL A 148 -4.31 7.70 -17.04
N ALA A 149 -5.40 7.59 -16.28
CA ALA A 149 -5.50 8.21 -14.96
C ALA A 149 -4.79 7.40 -13.88
N ARG A 150 -4.93 6.07 -13.92
CA ARG A 150 -4.34 5.15 -12.94
C ARG A 150 -4.34 3.72 -13.48
N VAL A 151 -3.34 2.94 -13.05
CA VAL A 151 -3.33 1.48 -13.19
C VAL A 151 -3.33 0.87 -11.79
N GLU A 152 -4.13 -0.18 -11.58
CA GLU A 152 -4.18 -0.90 -10.31
C GLU A 152 -3.96 -2.39 -10.58
N ILE A 153 -3.03 -3.01 -9.85
CA ILE A 153 -2.82 -4.46 -9.84
C ILE A 153 -3.78 -5.02 -8.80
N LYS A 154 -4.69 -5.92 -9.21
CA LYS A 154 -5.77 -6.40 -8.36
C LYS A 154 -5.29 -7.57 -7.51
N ASP A 155 -5.16 -8.75 -8.11
CA ASP A 155 -4.75 -9.99 -7.47
C ASP A 155 -3.50 -10.58 -8.14
N VAL A 156 -2.64 -11.17 -7.31
CA VAL A 156 -1.47 -11.95 -7.74
C VAL A 156 -1.62 -13.34 -7.16
N ARG A 157 -1.94 -14.32 -8.00
CA ARG A 157 -2.09 -15.72 -7.60
C ARG A 157 -0.81 -16.49 -7.90
N ILE A 158 -0.40 -17.28 -6.93
CA ILE A 158 0.83 -18.07 -6.94
C ILE A 158 0.43 -19.54 -6.73
N PRO A 159 1.12 -20.52 -7.33
CA PRO A 159 0.86 -21.94 -7.06
C PRO A 159 0.88 -22.25 -5.56
N VAL A 160 -0.13 -23.01 -5.09
CA VAL A 160 -0.36 -23.30 -3.66
C VAL A 160 0.86 -23.95 -3.00
N GLN A 161 1.60 -24.80 -3.73
CA GLN A 161 2.82 -25.42 -3.23
C GLN A 161 3.90 -24.38 -2.89
N LEU A 162 4.14 -23.41 -3.78
CA LEU A 162 5.13 -22.37 -3.58
C LEU A 162 4.68 -21.36 -2.52
N GLN A 163 3.37 -21.04 -2.48
CA GLN A 163 2.81 -20.18 -1.44
C GLN A 163 3.05 -20.74 -0.02
N ARG A 164 2.89 -22.06 0.17
CA ARG A 164 3.16 -22.71 1.47
C ARG A 164 4.63 -22.65 1.85
N SER A 165 5.53 -22.96 0.91
CA SER A 165 6.98 -22.90 1.15
C SER A 165 7.45 -21.47 1.47
N MET A 166 6.96 -20.48 0.73
CA MET A 166 7.26 -19.07 1.00
C MET A 166 6.71 -18.61 2.34
N ALA A 167 5.51 -19.06 2.74
CA ALA A 167 4.94 -18.73 4.04
C ALA A 167 5.81 -19.29 5.17
N ALA A 168 6.24 -20.55 5.06
CA ALA A 168 7.14 -21.18 6.04
C ALA A 168 8.51 -20.48 6.11
N GLU A 169 9.09 -20.10 4.97
CA GLU A 169 10.35 -19.35 4.91
C GLU A 169 10.21 -17.94 5.53
N ALA A 170 9.11 -17.25 5.22
CA ALA A 170 8.81 -15.93 5.76
C ALA A 170 8.58 -15.95 7.27
N GLU A 171 7.96 -17.01 7.79
CA GLU A 171 7.77 -17.22 9.23
C GLU A 171 9.11 -17.49 9.92
N ALA A 172 9.91 -18.44 9.41
CA ALA A 172 11.22 -18.74 9.97
C ALA A 172 12.17 -17.52 9.97
N THR A 173 12.17 -16.73 8.89
CA THR A 173 12.98 -15.49 8.82
C THR A 173 12.46 -14.40 9.74
N ARG A 174 11.14 -14.27 9.93
CA ARG A 174 10.55 -13.35 10.93
C ARG A 174 10.92 -13.76 12.35
N GLU A 175 10.82 -15.05 12.69
CA GLU A 175 11.19 -15.54 14.02
C GLU A 175 12.69 -15.34 14.31
N ALA A 176 13.55 -15.66 13.34
CA ALA A 176 14.99 -15.44 13.47
C ALA A 176 15.30 -13.95 13.69
N ARG A 177 14.69 -13.05 12.90
CA ARG A 177 14.84 -11.60 13.09
C ARG A 177 14.31 -11.12 14.43
N ALA A 178 13.18 -11.65 14.90
CA ALA A 178 12.63 -11.30 16.20
C ALA A 178 13.57 -11.70 17.34
N LYS A 179 14.20 -12.87 17.27
CA LYS A 179 15.20 -13.31 18.27
C LYS A 179 16.44 -12.41 18.29
N VAL A 180 16.96 -12.03 17.13
CA VAL A 180 18.11 -11.10 17.04
C VAL A 180 17.75 -9.75 17.63
N LEU A 181 16.58 -9.21 17.28
CA LEU A 181 16.11 -7.92 17.79
C LEU A 181 15.88 -7.95 19.31
N ALA A 182 15.37 -9.05 19.84
CA ALA A 182 15.21 -9.24 21.29
C ALA A 182 16.56 -9.27 22.00
N ALA A 183 17.53 -10.03 21.50
CA ALA A 183 18.88 -10.10 22.08
C ALA A 183 19.62 -8.74 22.00
N GLU A 184 19.46 -8.01 20.90
CA GLU A 184 20.01 -6.66 20.75
C GLU A 184 19.31 -5.67 21.70
N GLY A 185 18.00 -5.79 21.86
CA GLY A 185 17.21 -5.04 22.84
C GLY A 185 17.68 -5.28 24.27
N GLU A 186 17.92 -6.54 24.66
CA GLU A 186 18.44 -6.91 25.98
C GLU A 186 19.85 -6.37 26.23
N MET A 187 20.72 -6.43 25.22
CA MET A 187 22.07 -5.85 25.30
C MET A 187 22.03 -4.34 25.49
N ASN A 188 21.18 -3.65 24.72
CA ASN A 188 21.02 -2.20 24.82
C ASN A 188 20.42 -1.78 26.18
N ALA A 189 19.41 -2.52 26.66
CA ALA A 189 18.84 -2.33 27.99
C ALA A 189 19.89 -2.54 29.08
N SER A 190 20.70 -3.59 28.98
CA SER A 190 21.77 -3.89 29.95
C SER A 190 22.84 -2.80 30.00
N LYS A 191 23.21 -2.23 28.84
CA LYS A 191 24.14 -1.07 28.77
C LYS A 191 23.56 0.16 29.45
N ALA A 192 22.28 0.46 29.21
CA ALA A 192 21.60 1.59 29.85
C ALA A 192 21.43 1.39 31.37
N LEU A 193 21.14 0.16 31.82
CA LEU A 193 21.10 -0.16 33.25
C LEU A 193 22.47 -0.05 33.90
N LYS A 194 23.54 -0.48 33.22
CA LYS A 194 24.92 -0.33 33.70
C LYS A 194 25.28 1.15 33.87
N SER A 195 25.00 2.00 32.89
CA SER A 195 25.27 3.44 33.01
C SER A 195 24.46 4.08 34.13
N ALA A 196 23.17 3.75 34.24
CA ALA A 196 22.32 4.21 35.33
C ALA A 196 22.85 3.75 36.71
N SER A 197 23.36 2.51 36.82
CA SER A 197 23.95 1.99 38.05
C SER A 197 25.23 2.72 38.44
N MET A 198 26.09 3.09 37.49
CA MET A 198 27.29 3.86 37.78
C MET A 198 26.93 5.25 38.31
N VAL A 199 25.95 5.93 37.69
CA VAL A 199 25.46 7.24 38.16
C VAL A 199 24.83 7.14 39.55
N LEU A 200 24.09 6.06 39.83
CA LEU A 200 23.53 5.81 41.17
C LEU A 200 24.61 5.54 42.23
N ALA A 201 25.70 4.86 41.85
CA ALA A 201 26.81 4.56 42.77
C ALA A 201 27.59 5.82 43.15
N GLU A 202 27.70 6.80 42.25
CA GLU A 202 28.31 8.10 42.53
C GLU A 202 27.52 8.92 43.57
N SER A 203 26.20 8.72 43.69
CA SER A 203 25.35 9.48 44.62
C SER A 203 24.44 8.58 45.47
N PRO A 204 24.82 8.31 46.75
CA PRO A 204 24.02 7.47 47.66
C PRO A 204 22.59 7.98 47.89
N ALA A 205 22.39 9.31 47.83
CA ALA A 205 21.07 9.92 47.97
C ALA A 205 20.11 9.55 46.83
N ALA A 206 20.63 9.29 45.62
CA ALA A 206 19.82 8.89 44.47
C ALA A 206 19.24 7.48 44.63
N LEU A 207 19.97 6.56 45.29
CA LEU A 207 19.47 5.23 45.64
C LEU A 207 18.31 5.30 46.64
N GLN A 208 18.43 6.18 47.64
CA GLN A 208 17.35 6.42 48.61
C GLN A 208 16.08 6.98 47.95
N LEU A 209 16.22 7.94 47.04
CA LEU A 209 15.08 8.48 46.28
C LEU A 209 14.44 7.42 45.38
N ARG A 210 15.25 6.61 44.68
CA ARG A 210 14.74 5.48 43.89
C ARG A 210 13.98 4.50 44.77
N TYR A 211 14.52 4.15 45.95
CA TYR A 211 13.86 3.25 46.90
C TYR A 211 12.49 3.79 47.34
N LEU A 212 12.40 5.08 47.69
CA LEU A 212 11.13 5.73 48.03
C LEU A 212 10.15 5.77 46.85
N GLN A 213 10.63 6.00 45.62
CA GLN A 213 9.80 5.92 44.43
C GLN A 213 9.25 4.50 44.22
N THR A 214 10.08 3.47 44.32
CA THR A 214 9.64 2.06 44.18
C THR A 214 8.61 1.70 45.26
N LEU A 215 8.81 2.17 46.49
CA LEU A 215 7.84 1.99 47.57
C LEU A 215 6.50 2.66 47.26
N ALA A 216 6.51 3.87 46.69
CA ALA A 216 5.28 4.54 46.27
C ALA A 216 4.56 3.77 45.16
N THR A 217 5.27 3.25 44.15
CA THR A 217 4.66 2.44 43.08
C THR A 217 4.06 1.15 43.63
N VAL A 218 4.78 0.43 44.48
CA VAL A 218 4.32 -0.84 45.11
C VAL A 218 3.13 -0.58 46.05
N ALA A 219 3.11 0.54 46.78
CA ALA A 219 1.96 0.92 47.61
C ALA A 219 0.71 1.25 46.78
N THR A 220 0.87 1.56 45.49
CA THR A 220 -0.22 1.89 44.57
C THR A 220 -0.80 0.64 43.90
N GLU A 221 0.02 -0.37 43.61
CA GLU A 221 -0.42 -1.71 43.16
C GLU A 221 -0.95 -2.53 44.36
N LYS A 222 -2.27 -2.64 44.49
CA LYS A 222 -2.99 -3.31 45.58
C LYS A 222 -2.66 -4.81 45.77
N ASN A 223 -1.50 -5.16 46.32
CA ASN A 223 -1.17 -6.51 46.80
C ASN A 223 -0.82 -6.47 48.30
N SER A 224 -1.57 -7.23 49.10
CA SER A 224 -1.68 -7.11 50.57
C SER A 224 -0.52 -7.71 51.40
N THR A 225 0.60 -8.07 50.77
CA THR A 225 1.74 -8.66 51.48
C THR A 225 3.01 -7.90 51.11
N ILE A 226 3.33 -6.87 51.89
CA ILE A 226 4.56 -6.09 51.77
C ILE A 226 5.69 -6.88 52.44
N VAL A 227 6.46 -7.64 51.66
CA VAL A 227 7.69 -8.27 52.15
C VAL A 227 8.77 -7.20 52.14
N PHE A 228 9.28 -6.85 53.33
CA PHE A 228 10.24 -5.78 53.53
C PHE A 228 11.67 -6.36 53.47
N PRO A 229 12.45 -6.17 52.40
CA PRO A 229 13.86 -6.55 52.42
C PRO A 229 14.63 -5.50 53.23
N LEU A 230 14.95 -5.82 54.48
CA LEU A 230 15.82 -4.97 55.29
C LEU A 230 17.27 -5.08 54.78
N PRO A 231 17.99 -3.96 54.63
CA PRO A 231 19.39 -3.98 54.24
C PRO A 231 20.23 -4.69 55.32
N ILE A 232 21.07 -5.62 54.88
CA ILE A 232 21.87 -6.53 55.74
C ILE A 232 22.73 -5.75 56.76
N ASN A 233 23.13 -4.52 56.43
CA ASN A 233 23.90 -3.63 57.30
C ASN A 233 23.17 -3.23 58.61
N MET A 234 21.85 -3.44 58.74
CA MET A 234 21.14 -3.22 60.01
C MET A 234 21.09 -4.48 60.89
N LEU A 235 21.37 -5.68 60.35
CA LEU A 235 21.38 -6.93 61.12
C LEU A 235 22.68 -7.10 61.93
N GLU A 236 23.83 -6.59 61.44
CA GLU A 236 25.11 -6.66 62.16
C GLU A 236 25.11 -5.89 63.49
N GLY A 237 24.19 -4.94 63.68
CA GLY A 237 24.05 -4.19 64.94
C GLY A 237 23.28 -4.93 66.05
N ILE A 238 22.68 -6.08 65.77
CA ILE A 238 21.77 -6.78 66.69
C ILE A 238 22.44 -7.98 67.40
N ASP A 239 23.53 -8.53 66.86
CA ASP A 239 24.28 -9.66 67.45
C ASP A 239 25.11 -9.27 68.70
N GLY A 240 25.10 -8.01 69.11
CA GLY A 240 25.92 -7.48 70.22
C GLY A 240 25.31 -7.53 71.62
N ILE A 241 24.07 -8.00 71.81
CA ILE A 241 23.41 -7.94 73.14
C ILE A 241 22.65 -9.24 73.44
N THR A 242 23.31 -10.22 74.05
CA THR A 242 22.70 -11.11 75.05
C THR A 242 23.76 -11.58 76.04
N TYR A 243 23.44 -11.37 77.32
CA TYR A 243 24.31 -11.42 78.50
C TYR A 243 24.71 -12.82 78.98
N ASP A 244 25.81 -12.77 79.74
CA ASP A 244 26.51 -13.79 80.51
C ASP A 244 25.72 -14.36 81.72
N ASN A 245 26.09 -15.60 82.08
CA ASN A 245 26.16 -16.23 83.41
C ASN A 245 24.90 -16.73 84.18
N HIS A 246 24.82 -18.05 84.46
CA HIS A 246 25.22 -18.64 85.77
C HIS A 246 25.12 -20.20 85.85
N LYS A 247 26.25 -20.86 86.19
CA LYS A 247 26.55 -22.03 87.09
C LYS A 247 25.41 -23.04 87.48
N LYS A 248 25.60 -24.35 87.74
CA LYS A 248 26.73 -25.29 87.99
C LYS A 248 26.13 -26.72 88.18
N VAL A 249 26.72 -27.76 87.56
CA VAL A 249 27.21 -29.07 88.12
C VAL A 249 26.19 -30.06 88.76
N PRO A 250 26.38 -31.41 88.89
CA PRO A 250 27.40 -32.36 88.38
C PRO A 250 26.88 -33.65 87.66
N ASN A 251 27.77 -34.20 86.82
CA ASN A 251 28.34 -35.57 86.81
C ASN A 251 27.56 -36.80 87.36
N ARG A 252 27.50 -37.86 86.52
CA ARG A 252 27.59 -39.34 86.75
C ARG A 252 26.74 -40.04 85.68
N ALA A 253 27.07 -41.20 85.12
CA ALA A 253 28.21 -42.10 85.14
C ALA A 253 28.08 -42.95 83.86
#